data_AF-A0A1Y4QWH3-F1
#
_entry.id   AF-A0A1Y4QWH3-F1
#
_cell.length_a   1.000
_cell.length_b   1.000
_cell.length_c   1.000
_cell.angle_alpha   90.00
_cell.angle_beta   90.00
_cell.angle_gamma   90.00
#
_symmetry.space_group_name_H-M   'P 1'
#
loop_
_entity.id
_entity.type
_entity.pdbx_description
1 polymer ?
#
loop_
_entity_poly.entity_id
_entity_poly.type
_entity_poly.pdbx_seq_one_letter_code
_entity_poly.pdbx_strand_id
1 'polypeptide(L)'
;MTYGWAYGSTGKALQGKEVLLSVSFGADKGDYTSLGRFHITVDEVLKPIETISYYTGLKLLDPFVITGAMQLDEASLVGRAKVFVEKLSE
;
A
#
# COMPACT_ATOMS: atom_id res chain seq x y z
N MET A 1 -12.43 19.06 -8.72
CA MET A 1 -11.69 19.60 -7.55
C MET A 1 -10.22 19.19 -7.53
N THR A 2 -9.80 18.10 -8.18
CA THR A 2 -8.41 17.61 -8.16
C THR A 2 -7.56 18.08 -9.36
N TYR A 3 -8.15 18.25 -10.55
CA TYR A 3 -7.50 18.89 -11.70
C TYR A 3 -7.11 20.33 -11.38
N GLY A 4 -5.88 20.72 -11.71
CA GLY A 4 -5.29 22.03 -11.40
C GLY A 4 -4.65 22.13 -10.02
N TRP A 5 -4.85 21.12 -9.14
CA TRP A 5 -4.24 21.03 -7.82
C TRP A 5 -3.31 19.81 -7.68
N ALA A 6 -3.86 18.59 -7.76
CA ALA A 6 -3.11 17.34 -7.63
C ALA A 6 -2.44 16.90 -8.94
N TYR A 7 -3.10 17.17 -10.08
CA TYR A 7 -2.65 16.82 -11.42
C TYR A 7 -3.19 17.82 -12.45
N GLY A 8 -2.85 17.65 -13.74
CA GLY A 8 -3.33 18.50 -14.83
C GLY A 8 -2.37 19.66 -15.12
N SER A 9 -2.82 20.64 -15.91
CA SER A 9 -1.95 21.68 -16.48
C SER A 9 -1.15 22.48 -15.44
N THR A 10 -1.74 22.75 -14.27
CA THR A 10 -1.11 23.48 -13.17
C THR A 10 -0.94 22.66 -11.89
N GLY A 11 -1.51 21.44 -11.83
CA GLY A 11 -1.59 20.67 -10.60
C GLY A 11 -0.29 19.96 -10.26
N LYS A 12 0.42 20.47 -9.25
CA LYS A 12 1.71 19.93 -8.78
C LYS A 12 1.75 19.67 -7.28
N ALA A 13 0.61 19.79 -6.58
CA ALA A 13 0.57 19.78 -5.11
C ALA A 13 1.13 18.48 -4.50
N LEU A 14 1.06 17.36 -5.24
CA LEU A 14 1.50 16.05 -4.78
C LEU A 14 2.84 15.60 -5.37
N GLN A 15 3.41 16.36 -6.33
CA GLN A 15 4.63 15.97 -7.01
C GLN A 15 5.80 15.86 -6.02
N GLY A 16 6.49 14.72 -6.06
CA GLY A 16 7.65 14.43 -5.23
C GLY A 16 7.35 14.15 -3.75
N LYS A 17 6.08 14.27 -3.31
CA LYS A 17 5.68 13.84 -1.96
C LYS A 17 5.68 12.33 -1.88
N GLU A 18 6.13 11.81 -0.75
CA GLU A 18 6.15 10.38 -0.48
C GLU A 18 4.83 9.93 0.12
N VAL A 19 4.40 8.73 -0.27
CA VAL A 19 3.23 8.07 0.29
C VAL A 19 3.59 6.63 0.64
N LEU A 20 3.40 6.27 1.90
CA LEU A 20 3.48 4.89 2.37
C LEU A 20 2.07 4.32 2.49
N LEU A 21 1.83 3.18 1.84
CA LEU A 21 0.60 2.41 2.06
C LEU A 21 0.79 1.45 3.22
N SER A 22 -0.15 1.46 4.17
CA SER A 22 -0.26 0.48 5.25
C SER A 22 -1.58 -0.25 5.07
N VAL A 23 -1.50 -1.53 4.66
CA VAL A 23 -2.67 -2.31 4.25
C VAL A 23 -2.72 -3.67 4.95
N SER A 24 -3.93 -4.08 5.31
CA SER A 24 -4.20 -5.39 5.93
C SER A 24 -5.22 -6.17 5.13
N PHE A 25 -4.88 -7.39 4.78
CA PHE A 25 -5.73 -8.34 4.09
C PHE A 25 -6.11 -9.48 5.04
N GLY A 26 -7.40 -9.80 5.08
CA GLY A 26 -7.91 -10.85 5.95
C GLY A 26 -7.44 -12.25 5.56
N ALA A 27 -7.33 -12.52 4.26
CA ALA A 27 -6.91 -13.81 3.72
C ALA A 27 -5.38 -14.01 3.84
N ASP A 28 -4.95 -15.26 3.91
CA ASP A 28 -3.55 -15.62 4.09
C ASP A 28 -2.70 -15.24 2.87
N LYS A 29 -1.38 -15.10 3.08
CA LYS A 29 -0.43 -14.75 2.01
C LYS A 29 -0.53 -15.71 0.80
N GLY A 30 -0.80 -16.99 1.05
CA GLY A 30 -0.90 -18.00 0.00
C GLY A 30 -2.08 -17.80 -0.96
N ASP A 31 -3.15 -17.14 -0.49
CA ASP A 31 -4.31 -16.81 -1.33
C ASP A 31 -3.98 -15.73 -2.38
N TYR A 32 -2.97 -14.89 -2.09
CA TYR A 32 -2.49 -13.80 -2.95
C TYR A 32 -1.28 -14.22 -3.80
N THR A 33 -1.44 -15.27 -4.59
CA THR A 33 -0.46 -15.71 -5.59
C THR A 33 -1.16 -16.08 -6.89
N SER A 34 -0.40 -16.22 -8.00
CA SER A 34 -0.95 -16.66 -9.29
C SER A 34 -1.64 -18.04 -9.22
N LEU A 35 -1.19 -18.90 -8.30
CA LEU A 35 -1.75 -20.23 -8.05
C LEU A 35 -2.68 -20.27 -6.82
N GLY A 36 -2.79 -19.15 -6.09
CA GLY A 36 -3.61 -19.03 -4.90
C GLY A 36 -5.08 -18.84 -5.22
N ARG A 37 -5.92 -18.83 -4.18
CA ARG A 37 -7.38 -18.74 -4.29
C ARG A 37 -7.88 -17.61 -5.20
N PHE A 38 -7.18 -16.48 -5.21
CA PHE A 38 -7.61 -15.30 -5.96
C PHE A 38 -6.89 -15.13 -7.31
N HIS A 39 -5.91 -15.97 -7.63
CA HIS A 39 -5.09 -15.87 -8.84
C HIS A 39 -4.50 -14.47 -9.07
N ILE A 40 -4.13 -13.79 -7.99
CA ILE A 40 -3.65 -12.41 -7.99
C ILE A 40 -2.66 -12.21 -6.85
N THR A 41 -1.63 -11.41 -7.06
CA THR A 41 -0.67 -10.99 -6.04
C THR A 41 -1.13 -9.73 -5.30
N VAL A 42 -0.57 -9.45 -4.13
CA VAL A 42 -0.84 -8.19 -3.42
C VAL A 42 -0.46 -6.98 -4.29
N ASP A 43 0.67 -7.04 -4.99
CA ASP A 43 1.14 -5.94 -5.84
C ASP A 43 0.16 -5.63 -6.98
N GLU A 44 -0.43 -6.67 -7.58
CA GLU A 44 -1.48 -6.51 -8.60
C GLU A 44 -2.75 -5.89 -8.01
N VAL A 45 -3.14 -6.26 -6.79
CA VAL A 45 -4.27 -5.63 -6.08
C VAL A 45 -4.00 -4.13 -5.85
N LEU A 46 -2.75 -3.75 -5.58
CA LEU A 46 -2.37 -2.36 -5.30
C LEU A 46 -2.07 -1.53 -6.57
N LYS A 47 -2.12 -2.13 -7.76
CA LYS A 47 -1.82 -1.48 -9.05
C LYS A 47 -2.61 -0.20 -9.34
N PRO A 48 -3.89 -0.05 -8.94
CA PRO A 48 -4.59 1.23 -9.09
C PRO A 48 -3.91 2.38 -8.33
N ILE A 49 -3.29 2.11 -7.17
CA ILE A 49 -2.60 3.15 -6.40
C ILE A 49 -1.26 3.53 -7.05
N GLU A 50 -0.55 2.55 -7.61
CA GLU A 50 0.63 2.81 -8.44
C GLU A 50 0.27 3.71 -9.64
N THR A 51 -0.88 3.48 -10.26
CA THR A 51 -1.39 4.35 -11.34
C THR A 51 -1.64 5.78 -10.85
N ILE A 52 -2.19 5.96 -9.64
CA ILE A 52 -2.37 7.29 -9.03
C ILE A 52 -1.01 7.98 -8.80
N SER A 53 0.02 7.23 -8.38
CA SER A 53 1.38 7.73 -8.26
C SER A 53 1.90 8.30 -9.59
N TYR A 54 1.80 7.54 -10.68
CA TYR A 54 2.17 8.04 -12.00
C TYR A 54 1.36 9.27 -12.44
N TYR A 55 0.07 9.28 -12.12
CA TYR A 55 -0.84 10.34 -12.55
C TYR A 55 -0.63 11.67 -11.80
N THR A 56 -0.18 11.60 -10.55
CA THR A 56 -0.04 12.78 -9.66
C THR A 56 1.41 13.17 -9.40
N GLY A 57 2.35 12.30 -9.71
CA GLY A 57 3.77 12.47 -9.38
C GLY A 57 4.11 12.17 -7.91
N LEU A 58 3.21 11.51 -7.17
CA LEU A 58 3.53 10.96 -5.84
C LEU A 58 4.62 9.90 -5.96
N LYS A 59 5.53 9.89 -4.99
CA LYS A 59 6.49 8.80 -4.81
C LYS A 59 5.87 7.74 -3.91
N LEU A 60 5.42 6.63 -4.48
CA LEU A 60 4.94 5.50 -3.73
C LEU A 60 6.13 4.76 -3.11
N LEU A 61 6.16 4.67 -1.78
CA LEU A 61 7.13 3.87 -1.03
C LEU A 61 6.69 2.40 -0.98
N ASP A 62 7.64 1.50 -0.72
CA ASP A 62 7.37 0.07 -0.54
C ASP A 62 6.25 -0.14 0.50
N PRO A 63 5.08 -0.70 0.13
CA PRO A 63 3.95 -0.83 1.03
C PRO A 63 4.26 -1.67 2.26
N PHE A 64 3.71 -1.29 3.40
CA PHE A 64 3.61 -2.14 4.58
C PHE A 64 2.37 -3.02 4.46
N VAL A 65 2.58 -4.32 4.28
CA VAL A 65 1.51 -5.29 3.99
C VAL A 65 1.38 -6.31 5.12
N ILE A 66 0.15 -6.47 5.62
CA ILE A 66 -0.27 -7.58 6.47
C ILE A 66 -1.24 -8.46 5.67
N THR A 67 -1.02 -9.77 5.67
CA THR A 67 -1.94 -10.80 5.16
C THR A 67 -2.24 -11.77 6.32
N GLY A 68 -3.33 -12.52 6.24
CA GLY A 68 -3.80 -13.41 7.32
C GLY A 68 -4.31 -12.63 8.53
N ALA A 69 -4.83 -11.41 8.32
CA ALA A 69 -5.21 -10.53 9.42
C ALA A 69 -6.39 -11.10 10.25
N MET A 70 -7.19 -12.01 9.71
CA MET A 70 -8.27 -12.67 10.46
C MET A 70 -7.75 -13.67 11.50
N GLN A 71 -6.52 -14.16 11.33
CA GLN A 71 -5.89 -15.20 12.17
C GLN A 71 -4.77 -14.63 13.05
N LEU A 72 -4.57 -13.32 13.02
CA LEU A 72 -3.47 -12.67 13.71
C LEU A 72 -3.71 -12.68 15.22
N ASP A 73 -2.79 -13.28 15.98
CA ASP A 73 -2.82 -13.21 17.44
C ASP A 73 -2.27 -11.87 17.96
N GLU A 74 -2.50 -11.60 19.25
CA GLU A 74 -2.12 -10.33 19.88
C GLU A 74 -0.60 -10.09 19.84
N ALA A 75 0.19 -11.14 20.06
CA ALA A 75 1.65 -11.04 20.03
C ALA A 75 2.17 -10.65 18.63
N SER A 76 1.61 -11.27 17.59
CA SER A 76 1.92 -10.96 16.19
C SER A 76 1.45 -9.56 15.83
N LEU A 77 0.29 -9.13 16.32
CA LEU A 77 -0.25 -7.79 16.06
C LEU A 77 0.67 -6.70 16.62
N VAL A 78 1.10 -6.87 17.87
CA VAL A 78 2.06 -5.97 18.52
C VAL A 78 3.40 -6.00 17.77
N GLY A 79 3.85 -7.17 17.33
CA GLY A 79 5.04 -7.30 16.49
C GLY A 79 4.94 -6.51 15.18
N ARG A 80 3.82 -6.63 14.46
CA ARG A 80 3.57 -5.87 13.23
C ARG A 80 3.48 -4.37 13.47
N ALA A 81 2.87 -3.94 14.58
CA ALA A 81 2.81 -2.53 14.95
C ALA A 81 4.20 -1.92 15.17
N LYS A 82 5.12 -2.67 15.80
CA LYS A 82 6.52 -2.22 15.98
C LYS A 82 7.24 -2.04 14.64
N VAL A 83 7.13 -3.03 13.74
CA VAL A 83 7.73 -2.94 12.40
C VAL A 83 7.16 -1.76 11.60
N PHE A 84 5.86 -1.47 11.76
CA PHE A 84 5.26 -0.29 11.12
C PHE A 84 5.85 1.03 11.64
N VAL A 85 6.07 1.15 12.95
CA VAL A 85 6.71 2.34 13.55
C VAL A 85 8.16 2.50 13.08
N GLU A 86 8.92 1.41 13.00
CA GLU A 86 10.28 1.43 12.47
C GLU A 86 10.32 1.95 11.03
N LYS A 87 9.42 1.44 10.17
CA LYS A 87 9.31 1.86 8.76
C LYS A 87 8.92 3.33 8.59
N LEU A 88 8.19 3.92 9.54
CA LEU A 88 7.85 5.36 9.52
C LEU A 88 9.02 6.27 9.93
N SER A 89 10.08 5.70 10.51
CA SER A 89 11.24 6.42 11.02
C SER A 89 12.46 6.35 10.07
N GLU A 90 12.30 5.66 8.93
CA GLU A 90 13.27 5.62 7.81
C GLU A 90 13.20 6.91 6.98
#